data_AF-X1E201-F1
#
_entry.id   AF-X1E201-F1
#
_cell.length_a   1.000
_cell.length_b   1.000
_cell.length_c   1.000
_cell.angle_alpha   90.00
_cell.angle_beta   90.00
_cell.angle_gamma   90.00
#
_symmetry.space_group_name_H-M   'P 1'
#
loop_
_entity.id
_entity.type
_entity.pdbx_description
1 polymer ?
#
loop_
_entity_poly.entity_id
_entity_poly.type
_entity_poly.pdbx_seq_one_letter_code
_entity_poly.pdbx_strand_id
1 'polypeptide(L)'
;RQQWNELLGKIEVQGGTREQRVKFYTDLWHLLLGRHILDDGNGDYPIYMGEKPSARSTAKLRVGRLPKDENGETLFHMYNSDALWLTMWNINLIWGLGWPEMLDELSASWVQYADNGGLLPRGPSAGGYTYIMKGCPATSMITSAYQKNLLTKVDVEHAYETMRRNHGPGGMLSIDDEPSLAHYVEKGWAPDNAGTTVQWAFEDWALGQMAQDLGKKKDANYFDARSKGWKSLYHSGVGLLMPLKGDGEWLHDDPLSGEGWVEANAWQASFSVSHDIPGLAKLMGGN
;
A
#
# COMPACT_ATOMS: atom_id res chain seq x y z
N ARG A 1 2.48 9.42 30.11
CA ARG A 1 3.73 8.69 30.45
C ARG A 1 3.49 7.18 30.53
N GLN A 2 2.51 6.72 31.31
CA GLN A 2 2.17 5.30 31.40
C GLN A 2 1.88 4.66 30.03
N GLN A 3 0.95 5.23 29.24
CA GLN A 3 0.65 4.77 27.89
C GLN A 3 1.89 4.64 26.99
N TRP A 4 2.78 5.64 27.01
CA TRP A 4 4.03 5.58 26.24
C TRP A 4 4.96 4.46 26.73
N ASN A 5 5.08 4.24 28.04
CA ASN A 5 5.88 3.13 28.56
C ASN A 5 5.27 1.77 28.20
N GLU A 6 3.94 1.65 28.16
CA GLU A 6 3.25 0.43 27.72
C GLU A 6 3.50 0.15 26.24
N LEU A 7 3.36 1.18 25.38
CA LEU A 7 3.59 1.03 23.94
C LEU A 7 5.06 0.80 23.58
N LEU A 8 5.98 1.60 24.11
CA LEU A 8 7.42 1.48 23.83
C LEU A 8 8.02 0.25 24.53
N GLY A 9 7.45 -0.17 25.67
CA GLY A 9 7.89 -1.33 26.42
C GLY A 9 7.55 -2.67 25.76
N LYS A 10 6.73 -2.68 24.70
CA LYS A 10 6.48 -3.90 23.90
C LYS A 10 7.75 -4.44 23.23
N ILE A 11 8.77 -3.60 23.03
CA ILE A 11 10.09 -4.03 22.56
C ILE A 11 11.15 -3.57 23.56
N GLU A 12 11.66 -4.53 24.34
CA GLU A 12 12.74 -4.31 25.29
C GLU A 12 14.09 -4.69 24.68
N VAL A 13 15.08 -3.79 24.78
CA VAL A 13 16.45 -4.04 24.29
C VAL A 13 17.45 -4.05 25.44
N GLN A 14 18.36 -5.03 25.41
CA GLN A 14 19.47 -5.15 26.36
C GLN A 14 20.81 -4.90 25.65
N GLY A 15 21.78 -4.32 26.36
CA GLY A 15 23.09 -3.96 25.79
C GLY A 15 23.13 -2.62 25.04
N GLY A 16 24.19 -2.42 24.24
CA GLY A 16 24.45 -1.20 23.47
C GLY A 16 24.95 -0.01 24.29
N THR A 17 25.38 1.06 23.61
CA THR A 17 25.68 2.34 24.26
C THR A 17 24.40 3.09 24.63
N ARG A 18 24.53 4.15 25.44
CA ARG A 18 23.39 5.02 25.76
C ARG A 18 22.82 5.66 24.50
N GLU A 19 23.68 6.07 23.58
CA GLU A 19 23.31 6.73 22.31
C GLU A 19 22.51 5.80 21.41
N GLN A 20 22.90 4.52 21.33
CA GLN A 20 22.16 3.52 20.57
C GLN A 20 20.76 3.29 21.14
N ARG A 21 20.62 3.20 22.47
CA ARG A 21 19.31 3.06 23.12
C ARG A 21 18.43 4.30 22.95
N VAL A 22 19.01 5.49 23.03
CA VAL A 22 18.29 6.75 22.75
C VAL A 22 17.77 6.73 21.31
N LYS A 23 18.64 6.46 20.33
CA LYS A 23 18.23 6.37 18.92
C LYS A 23 17.10 5.34 18.74
N PHE A 24 17.26 4.14 19.30
CA PHE A 24 16.27 3.07 19.17
C PHE A 24 14.89 3.49 19.69
N TYR A 25 14.80 4.00 20.92
CA TYR A 25 13.51 4.39 21.49
C TYR A 25 12.94 5.68 20.87
N THR A 26 13.78 6.57 20.33
CA THR A 26 13.31 7.70 19.52
C THR A 26 12.73 7.24 18.18
N ASP A 27 13.35 6.27 17.51
CA ASP A 27 12.80 5.68 16.29
C ASP A 27 11.50 4.94 16.59
N LEU A 28 11.44 4.15 17.68
CA LEU A 28 10.23 3.46 18.13
C LEU A 28 9.07 4.43 18.41
N TRP A 29 9.39 5.60 18.98
CA TRP A 29 8.41 6.67 19.17
C TRP A 29 7.88 7.19 17.82
N HIS A 30 8.75 7.45 16.82
CA HIS A 30 8.31 7.87 15.49
C HIS A 30 7.44 6.83 14.77
N LEU A 31 7.70 5.52 14.97
CA LEU A 31 6.88 4.44 14.40
C LEU A 31 5.44 4.45 14.90
N LEU A 32 5.21 4.98 16.10
CA LEU A 32 3.89 5.07 16.72
C LEU A 32 3.22 6.43 16.52
N LEU A 33 3.91 7.35 15.84
CA LEU A 33 3.38 8.65 15.48
C LEU A 33 2.79 8.65 14.07
N GLY A 34 2.01 9.68 13.78
CA GLY A 34 1.65 10.05 12.40
C GLY A 34 0.43 9.33 11.83
N ARG A 35 -0.26 8.49 12.59
CA ARG A 35 -1.58 7.92 12.20
C ARG A 35 -2.62 8.35 13.22
N HIS A 36 -3.20 9.53 12.98
CA HIS A 36 -4.10 10.16 13.95
C HIS A 36 -5.52 9.66 13.78
N ILE A 37 -6.12 9.27 14.89
CA ILE A 37 -7.57 9.05 14.98
C ILE A 37 -8.28 10.33 14.53
N LEU A 38 -9.26 10.16 13.66
CA LEU A 38 -10.00 11.22 12.97
C LEU A 38 -11.44 11.33 13.50
N ASP A 39 -11.96 10.28 14.13
CA ASP A 39 -13.28 10.26 14.74
C ASP A 39 -13.28 10.83 16.17
N ASP A 40 -14.46 11.31 16.58
CA ASP A 40 -14.75 11.78 17.93
C ASP A 40 -15.25 10.60 18.81
N GLY A 41 -15.28 10.78 20.14
CA GLY A 41 -15.64 9.71 21.08
C GLY A 41 -17.07 9.14 20.93
N ASN A 42 -17.94 9.85 20.21
CA ASN A 42 -19.26 9.35 19.85
C ASN A 42 -19.28 8.53 18.53
N GLY A 43 -18.14 8.42 17.85
CA GLY A 43 -17.93 7.75 16.57
C GLY A 43 -18.18 8.62 15.34
N ASP A 44 -18.46 9.92 15.49
CA ASP A 44 -18.63 10.84 14.36
C ASP A 44 -17.28 11.18 13.72
N TYR A 45 -17.23 11.20 12.39
CA TYR A 45 -16.02 11.56 11.65
C TYR A 45 -16.33 12.32 10.35
N PRO A 46 -15.41 13.19 9.90
CA PRO A 46 -15.56 13.91 8.65
C PRO A 46 -15.36 12.98 7.43
N ILE A 47 -16.24 13.14 6.46
CA ILE A 47 -16.17 12.54 5.12
C ILE A 47 -16.06 13.68 4.12
N TYR A 48 -14.92 13.75 3.43
CA TYR A 48 -14.68 14.64 2.28
C TYR A 48 -14.39 13.85 0.99
N MET A 49 -14.50 12.51 1.04
CA MET A 49 -14.37 11.65 -0.13
C MET A 49 -15.55 11.84 -1.10
N GLY A 50 -15.32 11.58 -2.39
CA GLY A 50 -16.37 11.54 -3.42
C GLY A 50 -16.54 12.81 -4.25
N GLU A 51 -15.82 13.90 -3.94
CA GLU A 51 -15.70 15.06 -4.82
C GLU A 51 -14.25 15.13 -5.34
N LYS A 52 -14.04 15.19 -6.67
CA LYS A 52 -12.69 15.39 -7.22
C LYS A 52 -12.19 16.75 -6.70
N PRO A 53 -11.07 16.79 -5.95
CA PRO A 53 -10.52 18.06 -5.50
C PRO A 53 -10.17 18.91 -6.72
N SER A 54 -10.81 20.06 -6.87
CA SER A 54 -10.31 21.11 -7.75
C SER A 54 -9.56 22.14 -6.90
N ALA A 55 -8.58 22.83 -7.46
CA ALA A 55 -7.85 23.90 -6.77
C ALA A 55 -8.74 25.06 -6.25
N ARG A 56 -10.06 25.02 -6.52
CA ARG A 56 -11.04 26.06 -6.18
C ARG A 56 -12.29 25.54 -5.44
N SER A 57 -12.39 24.24 -5.15
CA SER A 57 -13.56 23.66 -4.47
C SER A 57 -13.19 23.22 -3.07
N THR A 58 -13.83 23.80 -2.07
CA THR A 58 -13.93 23.20 -0.73
C THR A 58 -14.82 21.97 -0.82
N ALA A 59 -14.24 20.79 -0.59
CA ALA A 59 -15.01 19.57 -0.47
C ALA A 59 -16.11 19.76 0.58
N LYS A 60 -17.34 19.34 0.28
CA LYS A 60 -18.44 19.47 1.24
C LYS A 60 -18.27 18.46 2.38
N LEU A 61 -18.25 18.96 3.62
CA LEU A 61 -18.24 18.10 4.80
C LEU A 61 -19.53 17.28 4.85
N ARG A 62 -19.38 15.96 4.83
CA ARG A 62 -20.39 15.01 5.29
C ARG A 62 -19.93 14.41 6.61
N VAL A 63 -20.86 14.06 7.49
CA VAL A 63 -20.54 13.40 8.76
C VAL A 63 -20.89 11.92 8.63
N GLY A 64 -19.89 11.07 8.79
CA GLY A 64 -20.07 9.63 8.98
C GLY A 64 -20.20 9.30 10.46
N ARG A 65 -20.73 8.12 10.76
CA ARG A 65 -20.77 7.57 12.12
C ARG A 65 -20.30 6.13 12.10
N LEU A 66 -19.30 5.81 12.92
CA LEU A 66 -18.75 4.47 13.05
C LEU A 66 -19.79 3.49 13.64
N PRO A 67 -19.79 2.23 13.20
CA PRO A 67 -20.58 1.20 13.85
C PRO A 67 -20.09 0.99 15.29
N LYS A 68 -21.02 0.63 16.17
CA LYS A 68 -20.76 0.39 17.59
C LYS A 68 -21.14 -1.03 17.99
N ASP A 69 -20.45 -1.55 18.99
CA ASP A 69 -20.80 -2.81 19.64
C ASP A 69 -22.01 -2.66 20.59
N GLU A 70 -22.37 -3.75 21.26
CA GLU A 70 -23.48 -3.79 22.23
C GLU A 70 -23.25 -2.88 23.45
N ASN A 71 -22.00 -2.53 23.75
CA ASN A 71 -21.61 -1.65 24.85
C ASN A 71 -21.57 -0.16 24.44
N GLY A 72 -21.74 0.13 23.14
CA GLY A 72 -21.69 1.49 22.59
C GLY A 72 -20.28 1.98 22.27
N GLU A 73 -19.28 1.09 22.25
CA GLU A 73 -17.91 1.37 21.83
C GLU A 73 -17.80 1.22 20.31
N THR A 74 -16.98 2.05 19.66
CA THR A 74 -16.74 1.97 18.21
C THR A 74 -15.98 0.69 17.86
N LEU A 75 -16.42 -0.02 16.82
CA LEU A 75 -15.77 -1.29 16.43
C LEU A 75 -14.32 -1.10 15.96
N PHE A 76 -14.04 0.04 15.35
CA PHE A 76 -12.72 0.50 14.92
C PHE A 76 -12.73 2.03 14.81
N HIS A 77 -11.55 2.65 14.68
CA HIS A 77 -11.38 4.08 14.47
C HIS A 77 -11.07 4.44 13.01
N MET A 78 -11.41 5.67 12.62
CA MET A 78 -10.97 6.26 11.37
C MET A 78 -9.61 6.93 11.53
N TYR A 79 -8.72 6.75 10.55
CA TYR A 79 -7.35 7.28 10.63
C TYR A 79 -7.01 8.22 9.48
N ASN A 80 -6.23 9.25 9.79
CA ASN A 80 -5.39 9.91 8.79
C ASN A 80 -4.06 9.16 8.63
N SER A 81 -3.52 9.15 7.42
CA SER A 81 -2.18 8.63 7.11
C SER A 81 -1.57 9.45 5.99
N ASP A 82 -0.32 9.89 6.15
CA ASP A 82 0.36 10.70 5.14
C ASP A 82 1.12 9.87 4.08
N ALA A 83 1.33 8.57 4.28
CA ALA A 83 2.09 7.76 3.32
C ALA A 83 1.94 6.25 3.53
N LEU A 84 1.07 5.56 2.79
CA LEU A 84 1.10 4.08 2.72
C LEU A 84 2.12 3.55 1.70
N TRP A 85 2.45 4.36 0.68
CA TRP A 85 3.44 3.99 -0.34
C TRP A 85 4.85 3.75 0.26
N LEU A 86 5.20 4.43 1.34
CA LEU A 86 6.47 4.19 2.04
C LEU A 86 6.35 3.11 3.12
N THR A 87 5.26 3.09 3.89
CA THR A 87 5.13 2.23 5.08
C THR A 87 5.02 0.74 4.74
N MET A 88 4.59 0.40 3.52
CA MET A 88 4.48 -1.00 3.09
C MET A 88 5.81 -1.76 3.12
N TRP A 89 6.95 -1.07 3.01
CA TRP A 89 8.27 -1.69 3.01
C TRP A 89 8.88 -1.87 4.41
N ASN A 90 8.33 -1.23 5.44
CA ASN A 90 8.95 -1.19 6.77
C ASN A 90 7.95 -1.16 7.93
N ILE A 91 7.23 -0.06 8.12
CA ILE A 91 6.40 0.23 9.29
C ILE A 91 5.27 -0.79 9.41
N ASN A 92 4.62 -1.17 8.30
CA ASN A 92 3.57 -2.18 8.31
C ASN A 92 4.08 -3.53 8.86
N LEU A 93 5.34 -3.88 8.57
CA LEU A 93 5.96 -5.12 9.09
C LEU A 93 6.17 -5.02 10.60
N ILE A 94 6.70 -3.89 11.09
CA ILE A 94 6.99 -3.71 12.51
C ILE A 94 5.69 -3.62 13.32
N TRP A 95 4.64 -2.95 12.82
CA TRP A 95 3.33 -2.97 13.46
C TRP A 95 2.79 -4.40 13.58
N GLY A 96 2.89 -5.22 12.53
CA GLY A 96 2.48 -6.62 12.62
C GLY A 96 3.26 -7.48 13.63
N LEU A 97 4.37 -7.00 14.18
CA LEU A 97 5.15 -7.69 15.21
C LEU A 97 4.93 -7.10 16.62
N GLY A 98 5.04 -5.77 16.75
CA GLY A 98 4.96 -5.09 18.05
C GLY A 98 3.56 -4.62 18.42
N TRP A 99 2.74 -4.24 17.43
CA TRP A 99 1.40 -3.66 17.64
C TRP A 99 0.41 -4.21 16.62
N PRO A 100 0.17 -5.55 16.60
CA PRO A 100 -0.64 -6.20 15.59
C PRO A 100 -2.06 -5.62 15.50
N GLU A 101 -2.58 -5.05 16.59
CA GLU A 101 -3.85 -4.33 16.63
C GLU A 101 -3.93 -3.19 15.59
N MET A 102 -2.80 -2.52 15.30
CA MET A 102 -2.75 -1.43 14.33
C MET A 102 -3.04 -1.90 12.92
N LEU A 103 -2.65 -3.13 12.55
CA LEU A 103 -2.92 -3.65 11.21
C LEU A 103 -4.41 -3.90 11.02
N ASP A 104 -5.09 -4.50 11.99
CA ASP A 104 -6.53 -4.76 11.92
C ASP A 104 -7.33 -3.44 11.89
N GLU A 105 -6.99 -2.54 12.80
CA GLU A 105 -7.67 -1.25 12.97
C GLU A 105 -7.54 -0.37 11.72
N LEU A 106 -6.32 -0.22 11.19
CA LEU A 106 -6.08 0.56 9.97
C LEU A 106 -6.73 -0.11 8.75
N SER A 107 -6.74 -1.45 8.68
CA SER A 107 -7.39 -2.17 7.57
C SER A 107 -8.89 -1.91 7.53
N ALA A 108 -9.57 -1.96 8.68
CA ALA A 108 -10.98 -1.60 8.77
C ALA A 108 -11.21 -0.12 8.37
N SER A 109 -10.33 0.79 8.82
CA SER A 109 -10.40 2.20 8.40
C SER A 109 -10.27 2.38 6.89
N TRP A 110 -9.30 1.73 6.24
CA TRP A 110 -9.09 1.84 4.79
C TRP A 110 -10.26 1.27 3.98
N VAL A 111 -10.85 0.17 4.43
CA VAL A 111 -12.08 -0.36 3.80
C VAL A 111 -13.25 0.61 4.02
N GLN A 112 -13.39 1.20 5.20
CA GLN A 112 -14.42 2.20 5.47
C GLN A 112 -14.25 3.47 4.61
N TYR A 113 -13.02 3.89 4.29
CA TYR A 113 -12.76 4.92 3.28
C TYR A 113 -13.32 4.51 1.92
N ALA A 114 -13.12 3.26 1.49
CA ALA A 114 -13.64 2.76 0.22
C ALA A 114 -15.17 2.59 0.21
N ASP A 115 -15.80 2.31 1.35
CA ASP A 115 -17.26 2.29 1.49
C ASP A 115 -17.86 3.70 1.37
N ASN A 116 -17.16 4.70 1.88
CA ASN A 116 -17.59 6.09 1.83
C ASN A 116 -17.39 6.75 0.46
N GLY A 117 -16.26 6.46 -0.22
CA GLY A 117 -15.83 7.18 -1.41
C GLY A 117 -15.46 6.32 -2.62
N GLY A 118 -15.60 4.99 -2.53
CA GLY A 118 -15.33 4.05 -3.61
C GLY A 118 -13.88 3.58 -3.74
N LEU A 119 -12.92 4.26 -3.11
CA LEU A 119 -11.50 3.98 -3.26
C LEU A 119 -10.82 3.63 -1.94
N LEU A 120 -9.89 2.67 -1.99
CA LEU A 120 -8.91 2.50 -0.93
C LEU A 120 -7.95 3.71 -0.95
N PRO A 121 -7.59 4.30 0.19
CA PRO A 121 -6.75 5.49 0.20
C PRO A 121 -5.26 5.14 0.01
N ARG A 122 -4.47 6.03 -0.62
CA ARG A 122 -2.98 5.98 -0.61
C ARG A 122 -2.37 6.59 0.66
N GLY A 123 -3.12 7.46 1.30
CA GLY A 123 -2.75 8.26 2.45
C GLY A 123 -3.83 9.31 2.65
N PRO A 124 -4.92 8.99 3.36
CA PRO A 124 -6.02 9.91 3.50
C PRO A 124 -5.66 11.01 4.50
N SER A 125 -6.19 12.20 4.23
CA SER A 125 -5.99 13.37 5.07
C SER A 125 -7.32 14.07 5.30
N ALA A 126 -7.58 14.38 6.57
CA ALA A 126 -8.78 15.02 7.07
C ALA A 126 -10.09 14.38 6.60
N GLY A 127 -10.13 13.06 6.32
CA GLY A 127 -11.35 12.40 5.80
C GLY A 127 -11.51 12.46 4.27
N GLY A 128 -10.47 12.85 3.52
CA GLY A 128 -10.45 12.84 2.05
C GLY A 128 -9.29 12.01 1.47
N TYR A 129 -9.32 11.78 0.16
CA TYR A 129 -8.21 11.17 -0.59
C TYR A 129 -7.19 12.23 -1.02
N THR A 130 -5.90 11.96 -0.82
CA THR A 130 -4.82 12.85 -1.29
C THR A 130 -4.33 12.52 -2.70
N TYR A 131 -4.49 11.26 -3.13
CA TYR A 131 -3.97 10.70 -4.40
C TYR A 131 -2.44 10.77 -4.56
N ILE A 132 -1.70 11.18 -3.53
CA ILE A 132 -0.24 11.34 -3.57
C ILE A 132 0.42 9.95 -3.67
N MET A 133 1.53 9.90 -4.41
CA MET A 133 2.24 8.69 -4.85
C MET A 133 1.41 7.82 -5.81
N LYS A 134 1.82 6.55 -6.02
CA LYS A 134 1.26 5.65 -7.04
C LYS A 134 0.75 4.34 -6.44
N GLY A 135 0.00 3.58 -7.22
CA GLY A 135 -0.50 2.25 -6.86
C GLY A 135 -1.68 2.25 -5.89
N CYS A 136 -1.95 1.08 -5.31
CA CYS A 136 -2.92 0.84 -4.24
C CYS A 136 -2.22 0.23 -3.01
N PRO A 137 -1.37 0.99 -2.30
CA PRO A 137 -0.50 0.44 -1.26
C PRO A 137 -1.26 -0.13 -0.04
N ALA A 138 -2.51 0.29 0.17
CA ALA A 138 -3.41 -0.29 1.17
C ALA A 138 -3.60 -1.81 1.00
N THR A 139 -3.55 -2.32 -0.25
CA THR A 139 -3.70 -3.74 -0.57
C THR A 139 -2.66 -4.59 0.17
N SER A 140 -1.40 -4.16 0.18
CA SER A 140 -0.31 -4.89 0.86
C SER A 140 -0.56 -5.00 2.37
N MET A 141 -1.08 -3.93 3.00
CA MET A 141 -1.35 -3.89 4.43
C MET A 141 -2.53 -4.80 4.80
N ILE A 142 -3.64 -4.71 4.06
CA ILE A 142 -4.84 -5.53 4.30
C ILE A 142 -4.53 -7.01 4.05
N THR A 143 -3.79 -7.32 2.99
CA THR A 143 -3.31 -8.69 2.73
C THR A 143 -2.44 -9.21 3.87
N SER A 144 -1.51 -8.39 4.38
CA SER A 144 -0.66 -8.77 5.52
C SER A 144 -1.47 -9.01 6.79
N ALA A 145 -2.47 -8.17 7.09
CA ALA A 145 -3.39 -8.38 8.21
C ALA A 145 -4.13 -9.72 8.06
N TYR A 146 -4.66 -10.01 6.87
CA TYR A 146 -5.35 -11.27 6.58
C TYR A 146 -4.43 -12.49 6.77
N GLN A 147 -3.25 -12.51 6.15
CA GLN A 147 -2.32 -13.65 6.21
C GLN A 147 -1.79 -13.92 7.63
N LYS A 148 -1.80 -12.91 8.50
CA LYS A 148 -1.44 -13.04 9.91
C LYS A 148 -2.62 -13.43 10.82
N ASN A 149 -3.81 -13.67 10.25
CA ASN A 149 -5.07 -13.88 10.98
C ASN A 149 -5.43 -12.71 11.91
N LEU A 150 -5.07 -11.48 11.52
CA LEU A 150 -5.34 -10.27 12.27
C LEU A 150 -6.56 -9.52 11.77
N LEU A 151 -7.05 -9.78 10.56
CA LEU A 151 -8.17 -9.06 9.95
C LEU A 151 -9.50 -9.51 10.58
N THR A 152 -9.92 -8.87 11.67
CA THR A 152 -11.11 -9.24 12.45
C THR A 152 -12.18 -8.16 12.52
N LYS A 153 -11.81 -6.89 12.28
CA LYS A 153 -12.72 -5.74 12.36
C LYS A 153 -13.50 -5.46 11.08
N VAL A 154 -13.20 -6.18 10.01
CA VAL A 154 -13.89 -6.09 8.72
C VAL A 154 -14.11 -7.48 8.16
N ASP A 155 -15.23 -7.67 7.47
CA ASP A 155 -15.50 -8.91 6.77
C ASP A 155 -14.44 -9.15 5.68
N VAL A 156 -13.89 -10.36 5.68
CA VAL A 156 -12.76 -10.74 4.81
C VAL A 156 -13.14 -10.70 3.34
N GLU A 157 -14.35 -11.16 3.00
CA GLU A 157 -14.84 -11.15 1.62
C GLU A 157 -15.10 -9.72 1.13
N HIS A 158 -15.67 -8.86 1.98
CA HIS A 158 -15.85 -7.44 1.70
C HIS A 158 -14.53 -6.70 1.48
N ALA A 159 -13.53 -6.94 2.33
CA ALA A 159 -12.19 -6.38 2.19
C ALA A 159 -11.54 -6.84 0.86
N TYR A 160 -11.66 -8.13 0.54
CA TYR A 160 -11.15 -8.69 -0.71
C TYR A 160 -11.81 -8.06 -1.95
N GLU A 161 -13.14 -8.04 -2.02
CA GLU A 161 -13.85 -7.47 -3.18
C GLU A 161 -13.56 -5.97 -3.33
N THR A 162 -13.37 -5.26 -2.22
CA THR A 162 -12.93 -3.86 -2.20
C THR A 162 -11.55 -3.68 -2.82
N MET A 163 -10.57 -4.50 -2.45
CA MET A 163 -9.23 -4.50 -3.08
C MET A 163 -9.29 -4.87 -4.56
N ARG A 164 -10.03 -5.94 -4.90
CA ARG A 164 -10.21 -6.41 -6.29
C ARG A 164 -10.74 -5.30 -7.21
N ARG A 165 -11.76 -4.57 -6.76
CA ARG A 165 -12.29 -3.39 -7.48
C ARG A 165 -11.23 -2.31 -7.63
N ASN A 166 -10.43 -2.04 -6.60
CA ASN A 166 -9.40 -1.00 -6.62
C ASN A 166 -8.20 -1.33 -7.53
N HIS A 167 -8.05 -2.58 -7.96
CA HIS A 167 -7.06 -3.04 -8.94
C HIS A 167 -7.59 -3.09 -10.39
N GLY A 168 -8.85 -2.70 -10.61
CA GLY A 168 -9.49 -2.58 -11.92
C GLY A 168 -9.68 -1.13 -12.39
N PRO A 169 -10.29 -0.92 -13.57
CA PRO A 169 -10.61 0.41 -14.08
C PRO A 169 -11.41 1.26 -13.08
N GLY A 170 -11.07 2.54 -12.94
CA GLY A 170 -11.61 3.44 -11.93
C GLY A 170 -11.16 3.17 -10.48
N GLY A 171 -10.29 2.18 -10.25
CA GLY A 171 -9.73 1.84 -8.95
C GLY A 171 -8.48 2.65 -8.58
N MET A 172 -8.13 2.70 -7.30
CA MET A 172 -6.99 3.50 -6.81
C MET A 172 -5.64 3.09 -7.45
N LEU A 173 -5.48 1.83 -7.85
CA LEU A 173 -4.24 1.33 -8.47
C LEU A 173 -3.78 2.23 -9.63
N SER A 174 -4.73 2.60 -10.50
CA SER A 174 -4.48 3.36 -11.74
C SER A 174 -5.40 4.56 -11.90
N ILE A 175 -5.90 5.14 -10.81
CA ILE A 175 -6.87 6.25 -10.86
C ILE A 175 -6.38 7.48 -11.64
N ASP A 176 -5.06 7.62 -11.77
CA ASP A 176 -4.41 8.71 -12.50
C ASP A 176 -4.05 8.34 -13.95
N ASP A 177 -4.17 7.07 -14.34
CA ASP A 177 -3.67 6.55 -15.63
C ASP A 177 -4.31 5.20 -16.03
N GLU A 178 -5.60 5.25 -16.38
CA GLU A 178 -6.33 4.06 -16.86
C GLU A 178 -5.80 3.47 -18.17
N PRO A 179 -5.35 4.24 -19.18
CA PRO A 179 -4.76 3.68 -20.39
C PRO A 179 -3.54 2.80 -20.11
N SER A 180 -2.66 3.20 -19.20
CA SER A 180 -1.53 2.37 -18.79
C SER A 180 -1.95 1.11 -18.06
N LEU A 181 -3.05 1.11 -17.29
CA LEU A 181 -3.59 -0.11 -16.71
C LEU A 181 -4.03 -1.11 -17.79
N ALA A 182 -4.73 -0.64 -18.82
CA ALA A 182 -5.16 -1.50 -19.93
C ALA A 182 -3.93 -2.13 -20.63
N HIS A 183 -2.90 -1.32 -20.88
CA HIS A 183 -1.64 -1.81 -21.46
C HIS A 183 -0.93 -2.81 -20.53
N TYR A 184 -0.86 -2.52 -19.23
CA TYR A 184 -0.25 -3.42 -18.24
C TYR A 184 -0.97 -4.76 -18.15
N VAL A 185 -2.31 -4.76 -18.17
CA VAL A 185 -3.10 -6.00 -18.17
C VAL A 185 -2.90 -6.80 -19.46
N GLU A 186 -2.72 -6.15 -20.61
CA GLU A 186 -2.54 -6.84 -21.90
C GLU A 186 -1.09 -7.29 -22.15
N LYS A 187 -0.11 -6.45 -21.79
CA LYS A 187 1.30 -6.58 -22.19
C LYS A 187 2.26 -6.82 -21.02
N GLY A 188 1.87 -6.49 -19.79
CA GLY A 188 2.67 -6.74 -18.58
C GLY A 188 3.47 -5.54 -18.05
N TRP A 189 3.45 -4.38 -18.71
CA TRP A 189 4.09 -3.16 -18.18
C TRP A 189 3.22 -1.91 -18.36
N ALA A 190 3.47 -0.88 -17.57
CA ALA A 190 2.93 0.46 -17.79
C ALA A 190 3.89 1.23 -18.73
N PRO A 191 3.42 1.73 -19.89
CA PRO A 191 4.25 2.48 -20.82
C PRO A 191 4.96 3.66 -20.16
N ASP A 192 6.23 3.83 -20.54
CA ASP A 192 7.12 4.91 -20.10
C ASP A 192 7.33 4.99 -18.58
N ASN A 193 6.91 3.98 -17.80
CA ASN A 193 6.90 4.04 -16.34
C ASN A 193 7.20 2.68 -15.69
N ALA A 194 8.50 2.35 -15.61
CA ALA A 194 8.98 1.17 -14.92
C ALA A 194 8.63 1.18 -13.43
N GLY A 195 8.70 2.35 -12.78
CA GLY A 195 8.34 2.51 -11.36
C GLY A 195 6.90 2.08 -11.04
N THR A 196 5.95 2.47 -11.90
CA THR A 196 4.55 2.07 -11.79
C THR A 196 4.37 0.57 -12.04
N THR A 197 5.08 0.02 -13.03
CA THR A 197 5.04 -1.42 -13.33
C THR A 197 5.47 -2.27 -12.14
N VAL A 198 6.61 -1.96 -11.50
CA VAL A 198 7.10 -2.73 -10.34
C VAL A 198 6.17 -2.59 -9.14
N GLN A 199 5.62 -1.39 -8.91
CA GLN A 199 4.64 -1.14 -7.85
C GLN A 199 3.37 -1.98 -8.04
N TRP A 200 2.75 -1.91 -9.24
CA TRP A 200 1.54 -2.67 -9.55
C TRP A 200 1.78 -4.17 -9.51
N ALA A 201 2.95 -4.63 -9.96
CA ALA A 201 3.31 -6.04 -9.90
C ALA A 201 3.34 -6.58 -8.47
N PHE A 202 3.93 -5.83 -7.53
CA PHE A 202 3.96 -6.22 -6.12
C PHE A 202 2.55 -6.21 -5.49
N GLU A 203 1.76 -5.17 -5.76
CA GLU A 203 0.41 -5.06 -5.21
C GLU A 203 -0.53 -6.13 -5.77
N ASP A 204 -0.44 -6.44 -7.07
CA ASP A 204 -1.17 -7.54 -7.68
C ASP A 204 -0.73 -8.89 -7.09
N TRP A 205 0.57 -9.11 -6.90
CA TRP A 205 1.05 -10.33 -6.26
C TRP A 205 0.42 -10.49 -4.87
N ALA A 206 0.41 -9.44 -4.04
CA ALA A 206 -0.17 -9.48 -2.71
C ALA A 206 -1.67 -9.86 -2.76
N LEU A 207 -2.46 -9.19 -3.61
CA LEU A 207 -3.87 -9.53 -3.77
C LEU A 207 -4.08 -10.95 -4.31
N GLY A 208 -3.22 -11.41 -5.23
CA GLY A 208 -3.21 -12.76 -5.75
C GLY A 208 -2.96 -13.83 -4.68
N GLN A 209 -2.08 -13.55 -3.70
CA GLN A 209 -1.87 -14.45 -2.56
C GLN A 209 -3.15 -14.57 -1.71
N MET A 210 -3.80 -13.46 -1.39
CA MET A 210 -5.07 -13.51 -0.65
C MET A 210 -6.17 -14.23 -1.44
N ALA A 211 -6.27 -13.98 -2.76
CA ALA A 211 -7.22 -14.68 -3.63
C ALA A 211 -7.00 -16.20 -3.61
N GLN A 212 -5.75 -16.64 -3.60
CA GLN A 212 -5.38 -18.05 -3.55
C GLN A 212 -5.84 -18.71 -2.25
N ASP A 213 -5.58 -18.07 -1.11
CA ASP A 213 -5.97 -18.57 0.23
C ASP A 213 -7.50 -18.62 0.40
N LEU A 214 -8.23 -17.67 -0.18
CA LEU A 214 -9.71 -17.66 -0.23
C LEU A 214 -10.30 -18.66 -1.25
N GLY A 215 -9.47 -19.39 -2.00
CA GLY A 215 -9.93 -20.34 -3.02
C GLY A 215 -10.48 -19.69 -4.30
N LYS A 216 -10.27 -18.38 -4.50
CA LYS A 216 -10.68 -17.60 -5.68
C LYS A 216 -9.70 -17.79 -6.84
N LYS A 217 -9.59 -19.04 -7.33
CA LYS A 217 -8.57 -19.47 -8.31
C LYS A 217 -8.48 -18.62 -9.58
N LYS A 218 -9.60 -18.10 -10.09
CA LYS A 218 -9.61 -17.26 -11.30
C LYS A 218 -8.87 -15.95 -11.06
N ASP A 219 -9.15 -15.30 -9.93
CA ASP A 219 -8.52 -14.04 -9.56
C ASP A 219 -7.06 -14.25 -9.16
N ALA A 220 -6.76 -15.33 -8.41
CA ALA A 220 -5.39 -15.70 -8.07
C ALA A 220 -4.52 -15.83 -9.32
N ASN A 221 -4.98 -16.57 -10.33
CA ASN A 221 -4.26 -16.72 -11.59
C ASN A 221 -4.16 -15.40 -12.38
N TYR A 222 -5.21 -14.58 -12.35
CA TYR A 222 -5.24 -13.30 -13.04
C TYR A 222 -4.21 -12.32 -12.47
N PHE A 223 -4.16 -12.17 -11.14
CA PHE A 223 -3.22 -11.28 -10.48
C PHE A 223 -1.78 -11.83 -10.47
N ASP A 224 -1.60 -13.16 -10.35
CA ASP A 224 -0.29 -13.80 -10.51
C ASP A 224 0.31 -13.54 -11.91
N ALA A 225 -0.50 -13.64 -12.97
CA ALA A 225 -0.05 -13.35 -14.33
C ALA A 225 0.40 -11.89 -14.49
N ARG A 226 -0.38 -10.93 -13.98
CA ARG A 226 -0.04 -9.50 -13.97
C ARG A 226 1.25 -9.23 -13.19
N SER A 227 1.39 -9.84 -12.02
CA SER A 227 2.55 -9.66 -11.14
C SER A 227 3.90 -10.08 -11.72
N LYS A 228 3.90 -10.88 -12.80
CA LYS A 228 5.10 -11.33 -13.51
C LYS A 228 5.53 -10.37 -14.62
N GLY A 229 4.70 -9.38 -14.91
CA GLY A 229 4.91 -8.42 -16.00
C GLY A 229 6.22 -7.63 -15.90
N TRP A 230 6.71 -7.34 -14.67
CA TRP A 230 7.97 -6.62 -14.44
C TRP A 230 9.18 -7.24 -15.16
N LYS A 231 9.15 -8.55 -15.46
CA LYS A 231 10.24 -9.26 -16.15
C LYS A 231 10.52 -8.73 -17.54
N SER A 232 9.53 -8.13 -18.22
CA SER A 232 9.74 -7.49 -19.52
C SER A 232 10.69 -6.29 -19.44
N LEU A 233 10.77 -5.65 -18.27
CA LEU A 233 11.62 -4.47 -18.06
C LEU A 233 13.10 -4.82 -17.92
N TYR A 234 13.47 -6.10 -17.77
CA TYR A 234 14.86 -6.47 -17.57
C TYR A 234 15.69 -6.26 -18.85
N HIS A 235 16.54 -5.25 -18.83
CA HIS A 235 17.44 -4.92 -19.93
C HIS A 235 18.79 -5.64 -19.73
N SER A 236 19.01 -6.75 -20.43
CA SER A 236 20.23 -7.58 -20.27
C SER A 236 21.55 -6.84 -20.53
N GLY A 237 21.56 -5.88 -21.45
CA GLY A 237 22.74 -5.04 -21.72
C GLY A 237 23.11 -4.07 -20.60
N VAL A 238 22.14 -3.63 -19.78
CA VAL A 238 22.34 -2.73 -18.63
C VAL A 238 22.44 -3.55 -17.33
N GLY A 239 21.79 -4.71 -17.28
CA GLY A 239 21.73 -5.58 -16.10
C GLY A 239 20.72 -5.11 -15.05
N LEU A 240 19.82 -4.20 -15.40
CA LEU A 240 18.82 -3.58 -14.52
C LEU A 240 17.43 -3.59 -15.18
N LEU A 241 16.39 -3.31 -14.39
CA LEU A 241 15.08 -3.00 -14.93
C LEU A 241 15.14 -1.60 -15.57
N MET A 242 14.57 -1.44 -16.77
CA MET A 242 14.56 -0.19 -17.54
C MET A 242 13.15 0.09 -18.08
N PRO A 243 12.74 1.37 -18.21
CA PRO A 243 11.43 1.74 -18.73
C PRO A 243 11.25 1.37 -20.21
N LEU A 244 10.08 0.82 -20.52
CA LEU A 244 9.63 0.48 -21.88
C LEU A 244 8.52 1.42 -22.33
N LYS A 245 8.58 1.85 -23.59
CA LYS A 245 7.49 2.53 -24.28
C LYS A 245 6.33 1.57 -24.53
N GLY A 246 5.19 2.10 -24.99
CA GLY A 246 4.00 1.29 -25.31
C GLY A 246 4.19 0.32 -26.49
N ASP A 247 5.19 0.51 -27.34
CA ASP A 247 5.53 -0.41 -28.42
C ASP A 247 6.56 -1.50 -28.02
N GLY A 248 7.11 -1.41 -26.80
CA GLY A 248 8.14 -2.32 -26.30
C GLY A 248 9.56 -1.93 -26.65
N GLU A 249 9.80 -0.74 -27.23
CA GLU A 249 11.14 -0.16 -27.27
C GLU A 249 11.55 0.38 -25.89
N TRP A 250 12.84 0.39 -25.59
CA TRP A 250 13.36 1.08 -24.41
C TRP A 250 13.12 2.58 -24.52
N LEU A 251 12.65 3.18 -23.44
CA LEU A 251 12.49 4.64 -23.35
C LEU A 251 13.86 5.32 -23.40
N HIS A 252 14.83 4.76 -22.66
CA HIS A 252 16.25 5.09 -22.69
C HIS A 252 17.08 3.96 -22.06
N ASP A 253 18.40 4.00 -22.26
CA ASP A 253 19.34 3.03 -21.69
C ASP A 253 20.21 3.61 -20.55
N ASP A 254 20.01 4.88 -20.16
CA ASP A 254 20.77 5.51 -19.05
C ASP A 254 20.23 5.08 -17.67
N PRO A 255 20.98 4.27 -16.89
CA PRO A 255 20.51 3.80 -15.58
C PRO A 255 20.52 4.88 -14.48
N LEU A 256 21.11 6.06 -14.74
CA LEU A 256 21.13 7.18 -13.80
C LEU A 256 19.98 8.17 -14.02
N SER A 257 19.32 8.09 -15.18
CA SER A 257 18.14 8.91 -15.48
C SER A 257 16.97 8.56 -14.55
N GLY A 258 16.26 9.59 -14.09
CA GLY A 258 15.00 9.43 -13.36
C GLY A 258 13.77 9.34 -14.27
N GLU A 259 13.94 9.45 -15.59
CA GLU A 259 12.85 9.29 -16.55
C GLU A 259 12.27 7.86 -16.45
N GLY A 260 10.94 7.76 -16.41
CA GLY A 260 10.24 6.49 -16.20
C GLY A 260 10.32 5.89 -14.79
N TRP A 261 10.84 6.64 -13.81
CA TRP A 261 10.89 6.27 -12.39
C TRP A 261 10.15 7.26 -11.50
N VAL A 262 9.76 6.81 -10.31
CA VAL A 262 9.15 7.66 -9.27
C VAL A 262 10.16 7.83 -8.15
N GLU A 263 10.70 9.05 -8.00
CA GLU A 263 11.66 9.42 -6.96
C GLU A 263 12.92 8.52 -6.88
N ALA A 264 13.31 7.93 -8.00
CA ALA A 264 14.40 6.96 -8.10
C ALA A 264 15.02 6.98 -9.51
N ASN A 265 16.05 6.14 -9.70
CA ASN A 265 16.50 5.66 -10.99
C ASN A 265 16.61 4.12 -10.97
N ALA A 266 17.13 3.53 -12.04
CA ALA A 266 17.18 2.08 -12.22
C ALA A 266 17.97 1.36 -11.10
N TRP A 267 19.00 2.00 -10.54
CA TRP A 267 19.82 1.39 -9.49
C TRP A 267 19.07 1.20 -8.18
N GLN A 268 18.16 2.11 -7.81
CA GLN A 268 17.37 1.92 -6.59
C GLN A 268 16.15 1.02 -6.84
N ALA A 269 15.46 1.21 -7.96
CA ALA A 269 14.15 0.64 -8.17
C ALA A 269 14.15 -0.78 -8.77
N SER A 270 15.25 -1.24 -9.38
CA SER A 270 15.34 -2.61 -9.94
C SER A 270 15.12 -3.70 -8.89
N PHE A 271 15.38 -3.40 -7.61
CA PHE A 271 15.24 -4.32 -6.50
C PHE A 271 13.85 -4.30 -5.85
N SER A 272 12.95 -3.42 -6.31
CA SER A 272 11.58 -3.27 -5.81
C SER A 272 10.61 -4.37 -6.29
N VAL A 273 11.13 -5.58 -6.50
CA VAL A 273 10.39 -6.79 -6.88
C VAL A 273 10.51 -7.85 -5.77
N SER A 274 10.32 -7.41 -4.53
CA SER A 274 10.50 -8.20 -3.30
C SER A 274 9.72 -9.52 -3.29
N HIS A 275 8.62 -9.60 -4.06
CA HIS A 275 7.82 -10.81 -4.22
C HIS A 275 8.46 -11.89 -5.11
N ASP A 276 9.46 -11.53 -5.93
CA ASP A 276 10.13 -12.45 -6.86
C ASP A 276 11.64 -12.17 -6.96
N ILE A 277 12.29 -11.99 -5.80
CA ILE A 277 13.77 -11.87 -5.70
C ILE A 277 14.48 -13.04 -6.41
N PRO A 278 14.06 -14.31 -6.28
CA PRO A 278 14.67 -15.40 -7.04
C PRO A 278 14.56 -15.23 -8.55
N GLY A 279 13.42 -14.72 -9.05
CA GLY A 279 13.24 -14.38 -10.46
C GLY A 279 14.20 -13.29 -10.93
N LEU A 280 14.40 -12.25 -10.11
CA LEU A 280 15.36 -11.18 -10.41
C LEU A 280 16.79 -11.71 -10.42
N ALA A 281 17.17 -12.49 -9.41
CA ALA A 281 18.50 -13.10 -9.32
C ALA A 281 18.81 -13.94 -10.56
N LYS A 282 17.85 -14.76 -11.01
CA LYS A 282 17.99 -15.57 -12.23
C LYS A 282 18.22 -14.71 -13.48
N LEU A 283 17.50 -13.61 -13.63
CA LEU A 283 17.69 -12.69 -14.76
C LEU A 283 19.07 -12.01 -14.73
N MET A 284 19.55 -11.67 -13.53
CA MET A 284 20.87 -11.09 -13.28
C MET A 284 22.03 -12.11 -13.33
N GLY A 285 21.76 -13.39 -13.65
CA GLY A 285 22.77 -14.44 -13.81
C GLY A 285 23.20 -15.13 -12.51
N GLY A 286 22.44 -14.98 -11.43
CA GLY A 286 22.62 -15.65 -10.14
C GLY A 286 21.83 -16.97 -10.00
N ASN A 287 22.12 -17.69 -8.91
CA ASN A 287 21.43 -18.93 -8.48
C ASN A 287 20.57 -18.67 -7.25
#